data_AF-A0A927PCR3-F1
#
_entry.id   AF-A0A927PCR3-F1
#
_cell.length_a   1.000
_cell.length_b   1.000
_cell.length_c   1.000
_cell.angle_alpha   90.00
_cell.angle_beta   90.00
_cell.angle_gamma   90.00
#
_symmetry.space_group_name_H-M   'P 1'
#
loop_
_entity.id
_entity.type
_entity.pdbx_description
1 polymer ?
#
loop_
_entity_poly.entity_id
_entity_poly.type
_entity_poly.pdbx_seq_one_letter_code
_entity_poly.pdbx_strand_id
1 'polypeptide(L)'
;MQPTIVFTAPVPGMIFVNGRFAGETGPDRPLMIPAAPCGAVYAEYRPLAAGQQAVAFKCVFSNGRVLPDSLASARGVSAVEWPGSILEIEVDMPEVHTIRFTLGGAAAIIEKGLETRLFAGMLNTWLPEGALIPRHIAIGSIPALFGETEGGGQYLVTLTEDMSAQTGMLTADRIDFSDDTIYAATDMKDVVGHGRLEKWAAGPAGLQKLSSENVWASGAPIWPKSPINTVIAAVEAALAGLFDEAEGYFVPALRETSPLNAVGDICALCLPMKYALPDTRPCVGLLSVENERFARIKPLYYKVRPGGTEQGPWQIEHISLE
;
A
#
# COMPACT_ATOMS: atom_id res chain seq x y z
N MET A 1 -26.84 -11.43 -3.90
CA MET A 1 -25.75 -12.13 -4.61
C MET A 1 -25.04 -13.02 -3.59
N GLN A 2 -24.66 -14.24 -3.94
CA GLN A 2 -23.92 -15.11 -3.01
C GLN A 2 -22.45 -14.65 -2.99
N PRO A 3 -21.89 -14.25 -1.84
CA PRO A 3 -20.51 -13.84 -1.77
C PRO A 3 -19.54 -15.02 -1.90
N THR A 4 -18.36 -14.75 -2.45
CA THR A 4 -17.24 -15.69 -2.49
C THR A 4 -16.09 -15.11 -1.68
N ILE A 5 -15.52 -15.89 -0.77
CA ILE A 5 -14.31 -15.52 -0.04
C ILE A 5 -13.13 -16.21 -0.71
N VAL A 6 -12.09 -15.44 -1.01
CA VAL A 6 -10.83 -15.91 -1.58
C VAL A 6 -9.76 -15.71 -0.51
N PHE A 7 -9.19 -16.78 0.04
CA PHE A 7 -8.08 -16.71 0.99
C PHE A 7 -6.75 -16.87 0.26
N THR A 8 -5.83 -15.95 0.51
CA THR A 8 -4.41 -16.03 0.12
C THR A 8 -3.53 -15.98 1.37
N ALA A 9 -2.33 -16.56 1.30
CA ALA A 9 -1.36 -16.52 2.37
C ALA A 9 0.06 -16.64 1.80
N PRO A 10 1.08 -16.02 2.44
CA PRO A 10 2.47 -16.07 1.98
C PRO A 10 3.14 -17.41 2.23
N VAL A 11 2.54 -18.28 3.05
CA VAL A 11 3.01 -19.66 3.27
C VAL A 11 1.85 -20.65 3.18
N PRO A 12 2.12 -21.93 2.82
CA PRO A 12 1.08 -22.95 2.84
C PRO A 12 0.45 -23.12 4.22
N GLY A 13 -0.87 -23.26 4.27
CA GLY A 13 -1.62 -23.44 5.51
C GLY A 13 -3.02 -23.98 5.31
N MET A 14 -3.62 -24.45 6.40
CA MET A 14 -4.99 -24.95 6.44
C MET A 14 -5.95 -23.83 6.81
N ILE A 15 -7.10 -23.77 6.14
CA ILE A 15 -8.20 -22.87 6.46
C ILE A 15 -9.36 -23.66 7.06
N PHE A 16 -9.85 -23.18 8.19
CA PHE A 16 -11.09 -23.63 8.83
C PHE A 16 -12.11 -22.51 8.78
N VAL A 17 -13.35 -22.84 8.42
CA VAL A 17 -14.46 -21.90 8.43
C VAL A 17 -15.58 -22.43 9.30
N ASN A 18 -16.03 -21.61 10.25
CA ASN A 18 -17.00 -21.96 11.28
C ASN A 18 -16.64 -23.28 11.99
N GLY A 19 -15.35 -23.47 12.29
CA GLY A 19 -14.80 -24.65 12.97
C GLY A 19 -14.66 -25.90 12.10
N ARG A 20 -14.93 -25.82 10.79
CA ARG A 20 -14.81 -26.97 9.86
C ARG A 20 -13.67 -26.74 8.89
N PHE A 21 -12.90 -27.79 8.60
CA PHE A 21 -11.87 -27.74 7.57
C PHE A 21 -12.48 -27.38 6.22
N ALA A 22 -11.98 -26.31 5.61
CA ALA A 22 -12.48 -25.79 4.33
C ALA A 22 -11.51 -26.06 3.18
N GLY A 23 -10.21 -26.16 3.46
CA GLY A 23 -9.18 -26.47 2.48
C GLY A 23 -7.80 -25.96 2.87
N GLU A 24 -6.88 -25.97 1.90
CA GLU A 24 -5.54 -25.43 2.02
C GLU A 24 -5.41 -24.17 1.16
N THR A 25 -4.59 -23.22 1.62
CA THR A 25 -4.19 -22.02 0.86
C THR A 25 -2.67 -21.86 0.89
N GLY A 26 -2.11 -21.07 -0.02
CA GLY A 26 -0.71 -20.68 -0.08
C GLY A 26 -0.45 -19.66 -1.19
N PRO A 27 0.82 -19.29 -1.45
CA PRO A 27 1.17 -18.18 -2.35
C PRO A 27 0.56 -18.31 -3.75
N ASP A 28 0.64 -19.51 -4.32
CA ASP A 28 0.18 -19.80 -5.69
C ASP A 28 -1.13 -20.59 -5.73
N ARG A 29 -1.78 -20.76 -4.56
CA ARG A 29 -2.96 -21.63 -4.42
C ARG A 29 -4.01 -20.95 -3.54
N PRO A 30 -4.70 -19.91 -4.05
CA PRO A 30 -5.79 -19.30 -3.32
C PRO A 30 -6.92 -20.30 -3.06
N LEU A 31 -7.51 -20.26 -1.87
CA LEU A 31 -8.69 -21.05 -1.52
C LEU A 31 -9.94 -20.20 -1.76
N MET A 32 -10.83 -20.66 -2.63
CA MET A 32 -12.11 -20.00 -2.90
C MET A 32 -13.26 -20.78 -2.25
N ILE A 33 -14.07 -20.11 -1.44
CA ILE A 33 -15.26 -20.70 -0.82
C ILE A 33 -16.49 -19.81 -0.97
N PRO A 34 -17.69 -20.38 -1.18
CA PRO A 34 -18.92 -19.62 -1.09
C PRO A 34 -19.23 -19.28 0.38
N ALA A 35 -19.76 -18.08 0.61
CA ALA A 35 -20.23 -17.64 1.92
C ALA A 35 -21.74 -17.35 1.89
N ALA A 36 -22.36 -17.38 3.07
CA ALA A 36 -23.74 -16.93 3.21
C ALA A 36 -23.81 -15.41 2.98
N PRO A 37 -24.86 -14.89 2.31
CA PRO A 37 -24.99 -13.46 2.05
C PRO A 37 -25.22 -12.63 3.33
N CYS A 38 -25.61 -13.27 4.42
CA CYS A 38 -25.86 -12.62 5.71
C CYS A 38 -25.27 -13.45 6.85
N GLY A 39 -24.74 -12.78 7.86
CA GLY A 39 -24.27 -13.40 9.10
C GLY A 39 -22.74 -13.44 9.23
N ALA A 40 -22.28 -14.02 10.33
CA ALA A 40 -20.87 -14.12 10.65
C ALA A 40 -20.22 -15.36 9.99
N VAL A 41 -19.01 -15.15 9.49
CA VAL A 41 -18.07 -16.18 9.07
C VAL A 41 -16.87 -16.07 10.00
N TYR A 42 -16.60 -17.14 10.74
CA TYR A 42 -15.39 -17.27 11.55
C TYR A 42 -14.36 -18.06 10.75
N ALA A 43 -13.20 -17.49 10.52
CA ALA A 43 -12.11 -18.13 9.78
C ALA A 43 -10.90 -18.31 10.70
N GLU A 44 -10.23 -19.45 10.55
CA GLU A 44 -8.96 -19.75 11.19
C GLU A 44 -7.97 -20.25 10.13
N TYR A 45 -6.81 -19.60 10.06
CA TYR A 45 -5.67 -20.02 9.26
C TYR A 45 -4.61 -20.65 10.15
N ARG A 46 -4.19 -21.87 9.80
CA ARG A 46 -3.12 -22.61 10.48
C ARG A 46 -1.95 -22.81 9.52
N PRO A 47 -0.87 -22.03 9.62
CA PRO A 47 0.29 -22.19 8.77
C PRO A 47 0.94 -23.56 9.00
N LEU A 48 1.48 -24.15 7.92
CA LEU A 48 2.26 -25.39 7.98
C LEU A 48 3.77 -25.13 8.15
N ALA A 49 4.20 -23.88 7.96
CA ALA A 49 5.58 -23.46 8.21
C ALA A 49 5.86 -23.34 9.72
N ALA A 50 7.06 -23.74 10.14
CA ALA A 50 7.49 -23.61 11.53
C ALA A 50 7.63 -22.14 11.93
N GLY A 51 7.43 -21.83 13.23
CA GLY A 51 7.59 -20.46 13.77
C GLY A 51 6.41 -19.51 13.52
N GLN A 52 5.54 -19.84 12.57
CA GLN A 52 4.39 -19.03 12.20
C GLN A 52 3.20 -19.24 13.14
N GLN A 53 2.46 -18.17 13.44
CA GLN A 53 1.31 -18.20 14.34
C GLN A 53 -0.01 -18.39 13.58
N ALA A 54 -0.94 -19.13 14.18
CA ALA A 54 -2.30 -19.25 13.65
C ALA A 54 -3.05 -17.92 13.77
N VAL A 55 -3.89 -17.63 12.77
CA VAL A 55 -4.73 -16.42 12.72
C VAL A 55 -6.17 -16.83 12.82
N ALA A 56 -6.93 -16.18 13.71
CA ALA A 56 -8.37 -16.34 13.78
C ALA A 56 -9.06 -14.99 13.70
N PHE A 57 -10.10 -14.88 12.88
CA PHE A 57 -10.85 -13.65 12.70
C PHE A 57 -12.32 -13.90 12.37
N LYS A 58 -13.12 -12.84 12.52
CA LYS A 58 -14.55 -12.83 12.22
C LYS A 58 -14.80 -11.84 11.09
N CYS A 59 -15.46 -12.28 10.03
CA CYS A 59 -16.01 -11.42 9.00
C CYS A 59 -17.53 -11.48 9.05
N VAL A 60 -18.23 -10.36 8.92
CA VAL A 60 -19.70 -10.32 8.92
C VAL A 60 -20.21 -9.82 7.59
N PHE A 61 -21.14 -10.56 6.99
CA PHE A 61 -21.82 -10.19 5.77
C PHE A 61 -23.22 -9.64 6.03
N SER A 62 -23.62 -8.66 5.23
CA SER A 62 -24.99 -8.15 5.14
C SER A 62 -25.32 -7.94 3.66
N ASN A 63 -26.36 -8.64 3.18
CA ASN A 63 -26.81 -8.59 1.79
C ASN A 63 -25.69 -8.84 0.75
N GLY A 64 -24.79 -9.77 1.05
CA GLY A 64 -23.67 -10.16 0.20
C GLY A 64 -22.46 -9.21 0.27
N ARG A 65 -22.50 -8.18 1.11
CA ARG A 65 -21.37 -7.26 1.33
C ARG A 65 -20.76 -7.43 2.71
N VAL A 66 -19.47 -7.18 2.82
CA VAL A 66 -18.77 -7.18 4.10
C VAL A 66 -19.11 -5.93 4.91
N LEU A 67 -19.31 -6.10 6.21
CA LEU A 67 -19.34 -5.00 7.16
C LEU A 67 -17.88 -4.67 7.57
N PRO A 68 -17.34 -3.49 7.21
CA PRO A 68 -15.93 -3.15 7.43
C PRO A 68 -15.50 -3.29 8.90
N ASP A 69 -16.37 -2.88 9.84
CA ASP A 69 -16.13 -2.93 11.28
C ASP A 69 -15.90 -4.36 11.81
N SER A 70 -16.36 -5.38 11.08
CA SER A 70 -16.11 -6.77 11.48
C SER A 70 -14.64 -7.17 11.37
N LEU A 71 -13.88 -6.53 10.46
CA LEU A 71 -12.47 -6.79 10.20
C LEU A 71 -11.52 -5.77 10.83
N ALA A 72 -12.03 -4.64 11.34
CA ALA A 72 -11.20 -3.53 11.83
C ALA A 72 -10.19 -3.94 12.93
N SER A 73 -10.52 -4.94 13.76
CA SER A 73 -9.64 -5.45 14.81
C SER A 73 -8.91 -6.75 14.45
N ALA A 74 -9.05 -7.24 13.22
CA ALA A 74 -8.42 -8.49 12.79
C ALA A 74 -6.92 -8.27 12.57
N ARG A 75 -6.09 -8.91 13.39
CA ARG A 75 -4.63 -8.87 13.25
C ARG A 75 -4.16 -9.90 12.24
N GLY A 76 -3.17 -9.54 11.43
CA GLY A 76 -2.63 -10.39 10.39
C GLY A 76 -3.60 -10.68 9.25
N VAL A 77 -4.50 -9.75 8.98
CA VAL A 77 -5.52 -9.86 7.93
C VAL A 77 -5.58 -8.56 7.16
N SER A 78 -5.53 -8.66 5.84
CA SER A 78 -5.80 -7.57 4.91
C SER A 78 -6.88 -8.04 3.93
N ALA A 79 -7.92 -7.26 3.72
CA ALA A 79 -9.05 -7.66 2.91
C ALA A 79 -9.45 -6.61 1.87
N VAL A 80 -9.82 -7.09 0.68
CA VAL A 80 -10.28 -6.27 -0.44
C VAL A 80 -11.61 -6.83 -0.96
N GLU A 81 -12.67 -6.03 -0.91
CA GLU A 81 -13.94 -6.36 -1.55
C GLU A 81 -13.93 -5.91 -3.01
N TRP A 82 -13.95 -6.88 -3.92
CA TRP A 82 -14.06 -6.68 -5.35
C TRP A 82 -15.54 -6.67 -5.80
N PRO A 83 -15.85 -6.00 -6.92
CA PRO A 83 -17.16 -6.12 -7.56
C PRO A 83 -17.56 -7.58 -7.81
N GLY A 84 -18.86 -7.85 -7.77
CA GLY A 84 -19.38 -9.23 -7.89
C GLY A 84 -19.44 -10.01 -6.57
N SER A 85 -19.36 -9.32 -5.42
CA SER A 85 -19.39 -9.93 -4.08
C SER A 85 -18.22 -10.89 -3.82
N ILE A 86 -17.04 -10.55 -4.33
CA ILE A 86 -15.81 -11.31 -4.08
C ILE A 86 -15.05 -10.60 -2.97
N LEU A 87 -14.85 -11.26 -1.85
CA LEU A 87 -14.00 -10.80 -0.77
C LEU A 87 -12.67 -11.53 -0.85
N GLU A 88 -11.61 -10.83 -1.20
CA GLU A 88 -10.26 -11.37 -1.10
C GLU A 88 -9.68 -11.04 0.28
N ILE A 89 -9.11 -12.04 0.94
CA ILE A 89 -8.50 -11.94 2.25
C ILE A 89 -7.11 -12.53 2.16
N GLU A 90 -6.12 -11.67 2.34
CA GLU A 90 -4.76 -12.07 2.63
C GLU A 90 -4.62 -12.27 4.13
N VAL A 91 -4.13 -13.45 4.51
CA VAL A 91 -3.81 -13.78 5.90
C VAL A 91 -2.30 -13.91 6.01
N ASP A 92 -1.71 -13.01 6.78
CA ASP A 92 -0.28 -12.95 7.02
C ASP A 92 0.01 -12.60 8.48
N MET A 93 0.73 -13.48 9.17
CA MET A 93 1.35 -13.17 10.45
C MET A 93 2.85 -13.33 10.29
N PRO A 94 3.61 -12.22 10.23
CA PRO A 94 5.05 -12.31 10.13
C PRO A 94 5.64 -13.08 11.32
N GLU A 95 6.67 -13.87 11.05
CA GLU A 95 7.43 -14.53 12.10
C GLU A 95 8.08 -13.48 13.00
N VAL A 96 8.07 -13.71 14.32
CA VAL A 96 8.72 -12.80 15.25
C VAL A 96 10.22 -13.07 15.23
N HIS A 97 10.97 -12.16 14.60
CA HIS A 97 12.43 -12.25 14.53
C HIS A 97 13.08 -11.25 15.46
N THR A 98 14.14 -11.69 16.15
CA THR A 98 14.93 -10.84 17.03
C THR A 98 16.37 -10.76 16.51
N ILE A 99 16.82 -9.55 16.18
CA ILE A 99 18.19 -9.28 15.74
C ILE A 99 18.92 -8.58 16.88
N ARG A 100 20.04 -9.15 17.34
CA ARG A 100 20.89 -8.57 18.38
C ARG A 100 22.15 -7.99 17.76
N PHE A 101 22.50 -6.76 18.14
CA PHE A 101 23.67 -6.05 17.62
C PHE A 101 24.16 -4.98 18.61
N THR A 102 25.17 -4.20 18.20
CA THR A 102 25.69 -3.08 18.98
C THR A 102 25.40 -1.77 18.26
N LEU A 103 24.78 -0.81 18.95
CA LEU A 103 24.49 0.53 18.44
C LEU A 103 25.19 1.57 19.33
N GLY A 104 26.12 2.35 18.76
CA GLY A 104 26.85 3.36 19.52
C GLY A 104 27.63 2.82 20.73
N GLY A 105 28.01 1.54 20.70
CA GLY A 105 28.68 0.86 21.82
C GLY A 105 27.76 0.19 22.85
N ALA A 106 26.43 0.38 22.75
CA ALA A 106 25.44 -0.27 23.61
C ALA A 106 24.83 -1.52 22.94
N ALA A 107 24.45 -2.51 23.74
CA ALA A 107 23.68 -3.64 23.24
C ALA A 107 22.29 -3.17 22.76
N ALA A 108 21.94 -3.58 21.55
CA ALA A 108 20.69 -3.21 20.90
C ALA A 108 19.98 -4.44 20.31
N ILE A 109 18.66 -4.33 20.22
CA ILE A 109 17.78 -5.39 19.72
C ILE A 109 16.75 -4.78 18.76
N ILE A 110 16.60 -5.37 17.57
CA ILE A 110 15.41 -5.16 16.74
C ILE A 110 14.50 -6.37 16.88
N GLU A 111 13.23 -6.12 17.22
CA GLU A 111 12.15 -7.10 17.13
C GLU A 111 11.32 -6.80 15.89
N LYS A 112 11.24 -7.76 14.96
CA LYS A 112 10.41 -7.72 13.76
C LYS A 112 9.21 -8.64 13.96
N GLY A 113 8.02 -8.16 13.65
CA GLY A 113 6.77 -8.92 13.71
C GLY A 113 5.69 -8.11 13.02
N LEU A 114 4.48 -8.04 13.59
CA LEU A 114 3.44 -7.11 13.11
C LEU A 114 3.88 -5.64 13.13
N GLU A 115 4.84 -5.33 13.99
CA GLU A 115 5.48 -4.03 14.07
C GLU A 115 7.00 -4.26 14.22
N THR A 116 7.81 -3.29 13.77
CA THR A 116 9.26 -3.34 13.97
C THR A 116 9.65 -2.36 15.07
N ARG A 117 10.35 -2.85 16.09
CA ARG A 117 10.82 -2.04 17.23
C ARG A 117 12.31 -2.18 17.46
N LEU A 118 12.94 -1.09 17.86
CA LEU A 118 14.33 -1.04 18.29
C LEU A 118 14.42 -0.72 19.78
N PHE A 119 15.21 -1.51 20.49
CA PHE A 119 15.56 -1.33 21.89
C PHE A 119 17.07 -1.14 22.04
N ALA A 120 17.52 -0.05 22.67
CA ALA A 120 18.94 0.19 22.95
C ALA A 120 19.11 1.07 24.20
N GLY A 121 19.51 0.49 25.33
CA GLY A 121 19.58 1.22 26.60
C GLY A 121 18.19 1.72 27.03
N MET A 122 18.00 3.05 27.06
CA MET A 122 16.70 3.68 27.33
C MET A 122 15.85 3.88 26.08
N LEU A 123 16.43 3.76 24.88
CA LEU A 123 15.72 3.98 23.63
C LEU A 123 14.77 2.82 23.36
N ASN A 124 13.50 3.16 23.10
CA ASN A 124 12.48 2.26 22.60
C ASN A 124 11.69 2.98 21.49
N THR A 125 11.97 2.64 20.24
CA THR A 125 11.43 3.35 19.07
C THR A 125 10.83 2.40 18.06
N TRP A 126 9.89 2.92 17.29
CA TRP A 126 9.39 2.24 16.09
C TRP A 126 10.41 2.37 14.97
N LEU A 127 10.50 1.34 14.15
CA LEU A 127 11.18 1.35 12.86
C LEU A 127 10.14 1.00 11.77
N PRO A 128 10.39 1.38 10.52
CA PRO A 128 9.51 0.95 9.43
C PRO A 128 9.56 -0.57 9.23
N GLU A 129 8.57 -1.08 8.49
CA GLU A 129 8.54 -2.47 8.06
C GLU A 129 9.82 -2.82 7.27
N GLY A 130 10.34 -4.03 7.49
CA GLY A 130 11.55 -4.51 6.83
C GLY A 130 12.83 -3.77 7.21
N ALA A 131 12.83 -2.92 8.25
CA ALA A 131 14.03 -2.18 8.65
C ALA A 131 15.23 -3.11 8.95
N LEU A 132 16.36 -2.80 8.35
CA LEU A 132 17.66 -3.40 8.64
C LEU A 132 18.35 -2.65 9.77
N ILE A 133 19.49 -3.17 10.23
CA ILE A 133 20.27 -2.60 11.34
C ILE A 133 20.64 -1.14 11.00
N PRO A 134 20.20 -0.14 11.80
CA PRO A 134 20.57 1.24 11.58
C PRO A 134 22.00 1.52 12.04
N ARG A 135 22.56 2.60 11.50
CA ARG A 135 23.72 3.28 12.07
C ARG A 135 23.28 4.57 12.77
N HIS A 136 24.03 4.94 13.81
CA HIS A 136 23.89 6.23 14.46
C HIS A 136 24.58 7.31 13.61
N ILE A 137 23.88 8.41 13.36
CA ILE A 137 24.37 9.60 12.65
C ILE A 137 23.93 10.87 13.39
N ALA A 138 24.44 12.02 12.96
CA ALA A 138 23.95 13.32 13.38
C ALA A 138 23.58 14.16 12.13
N ILE A 139 22.48 14.90 12.22
CA ILE A 139 22.05 15.87 11.21
C ILE A 139 22.15 17.23 11.87
N GLY A 140 23.22 17.96 11.56
CA GLY A 140 23.63 19.09 12.38
C GLY A 140 23.92 18.65 13.82
N SER A 141 23.10 19.13 14.76
CA SER A 141 23.15 18.77 16.19
C SER A 141 22.13 17.70 16.61
N ILE A 142 21.27 17.24 15.69
CA ILE A 142 20.18 16.32 16.01
C ILE A 142 20.67 14.87 15.89
N PRO A 143 20.63 14.07 16.98
CA PRO A 143 20.93 12.63 16.91
C PRO A 143 19.89 11.90 16.07
N ALA A 144 20.33 10.99 15.22
CA ALA A 144 19.43 10.23 14.37
C ALA A 144 19.94 8.82 14.06
N LEU A 145 19.00 7.94 13.69
CA LEU A 145 19.26 6.61 13.18
C LEU A 145 18.97 6.60 11.69
N PHE A 146 19.92 6.07 10.92
CA PHE A 146 19.77 5.93 9.48
C PHE A 146 19.99 4.48 9.08
N GLY A 147 19.11 3.94 8.26
CA GLY A 147 19.20 2.56 7.80
C GLY A 147 18.47 2.32 6.49
N GLU A 148 18.53 1.06 6.05
CA GLU A 148 17.89 0.57 4.83
C GLU A 148 16.74 -0.39 5.20
N THR A 149 15.83 -0.62 4.26
CA THR A 149 14.78 -1.63 4.38
C THR A 149 15.07 -2.82 3.44
N GLU A 150 14.56 -4.00 3.79
CA GLU A 150 14.69 -5.22 2.95
C GLU A 150 14.10 -5.04 1.54
N GLY A 151 13.16 -4.11 1.38
CA GLY A 151 12.55 -3.75 0.09
C GLY A 151 13.35 -2.76 -0.77
N GLY A 152 14.55 -2.35 -0.34
CA GLY A 152 15.43 -1.46 -1.13
C GLY A 152 15.23 0.04 -0.90
N GLY A 153 14.54 0.44 0.16
CA GLY A 153 14.40 1.84 0.57
C GLY A 153 15.30 2.23 1.75
N GLN A 154 15.19 3.47 2.18
CA GLN A 154 15.94 4.05 3.29
C GLN A 154 15.01 4.67 4.32
N TYR A 155 15.48 4.72 5.55
CA TYR A 155 14.75 5.35 6.65
C TYR A 155 15.66 6.20 7.53
N LEU A 156 15.04 7.21 8.13
CA LEU A 156 15.63 8.11 9.09
C LEU A 156 14.71 8.22 10.31
N VAL A 157 15.26 8.03 11.50
CA VAL A 157 14.58 8.27 12.78
C VAL A 157 15.35 9.35 13.52
N THR A 158 14.72 10.50 13.75
CA THR A 158 15.28 11.57 14.58
C THR A 158 14.94 11.32 16.04
N LEU A 159 15.87 11.64 16.94
CA LEU A 159 15.79 11.35 18.36
C LEU A 159 15.87 12.63 19.19
N THR A 160 15.49 12.52 20.46
CA THR A 160 15.83 13.52 21.48
C THR A 160 17.35 13.59 21.69
N GLU A 161 17.85 14.72 22.21
CA GLU A 161 19.27 14.94 22.46
C GLU A 161 19.91 13.89 23.38
N ASP A 162 19.15 13.41 24.37
CA ASP A 162 19.53 12.33 25.29
C ASP A 162 19.33 10.92 24.72
N MET A 163 18.90 10.82 23.45
CA MET A 163 18.61 9.58 22.72
C MET A 163 17.58 8.66 23.40
N SER A 164 16.71 9.20 24.26
CA SER A 164 15.72 8.41 25.00
C SER A 164 14.44 8.16 24.21
N ALA A 165 14.09 9.04 23.26
CA ALA A 165 12.83 8.96 22.52
C ALA A 165 12.96 9.37 21.05
N GLN A 166 12.03 8.85 20.24
CA GLN A 166 11.81 9.26 18.85
C GLN A 166 11.09 10.61 18.77
N THR A 167 11.58 11.51 17.93
CA THR A 167 10.95 12.82 17.65
C THR A 167 10.37 12.90 16.24
N GLY A 168 10.83 12.07 15.30
CA GLY A 168 10.31 12.00 13.94
C GLY A 168 10.82 10.79 13.17
N MET A 169 10.09 10.37 12.14
CA MET A 169 10.49 9.28 11.24
C MET A 169 10.17 9.65 9.79
N LEU A 170 11.07 9.27 8.89
CA LEU A 170 10.97 9.46 7.45
C LEU A 170 11.40 8.18 6.74
N THR A 171 10.66 7.80 5.72
CA THR A 171 10.96 6.69 4.82
C THR A 171 10.89 7.18 3.39
N ALA A 172 11.85 6.80 2.56
CA ALA A 172 11.90 7.13 1.15
C ALA A 172 12.74 6.07 0.41
N ASP A 173 12.64 5.97 -0.92
CA ASP A 173 13.53 5.08 -1.68
C ASP A 173 14.99 5.54 -1.56
N ARG A 174 15.20 6.85 -1.46
CA ARG A 174 16.51 7.44 -1.20
C ARG A 174 16.42 8.65 -0.30
N ILE A 175 17.37 8.75 0.63
CA ILE A 175 17.54 9.86 1.55
C ILE A 175 19.00 10.34 1.45
N ASP A 176 19.19 11.58 1.03
CA ASP A 176 20.49 12.25 0.99
C ASP A 176 20.53 13.42 1.99
N PHE A 177 21.74 13.82 2.38
CA PHE A 177 22.00 14.87 3.37
C PHE A 177 22.88 15.96 2.75
N SER A 178 22.52 17.22 2.97
CA SER A 178 23.38 18.38 2.71
C SER A 178 23.25 19.34 3.89
N ASP A 179 24.33 19.49 4.66
CA ASP A 179 24.35 20.26 5.90
C ASP A 179 23.22 19.82 6.85
N ASP A 180 22.29 20.72 7.19
CA ASP A 180 21.13 20.46 8.05
C ASP A 180 19.85 20.08 7.27
N THR A 181 19.97 19.92 5.95
CA THR A 181 18.84 19.61 5.06
C THR A 181 18.85 18.15 4.63
N ILE A 182 17.68 17.52 4.71
CA ILE A 182 17.42 16.16 4.28
C ILE A 182 16.62 16.19 2.99
N TYR A 183 17.03 15.40 2.01
CA TYR A 183 16.35 15.22 0.73
C TYR A 183 15.83 13.79 0.66
N ALA A 184 14.51 13.63 0.59
CA ALA A 184 13.85 12.33 0.46
C ALA A 184 13.23 12.21 -0.93
N ALA A 185 13.72 11.26 -1.72
CA ALA A 185 13.17 10.90 -3.03
C ALA A 185 12.37 9.61 -2.90
N THR A 186 11.09 9.66 -3.29
CA THR A 186 10.16 8.53 -3.25
C THR A 186 9.60 8.30 -4.65
N ASP A 187 9.70 7.08 -5.16
CA ASP A 187 9.00 6.59 -6.33
C ASP A 187 7.52 6.36 -5.95
N MET A 188 6.60 6.97 -6.69
CA MET A 188 5.16 6.77 -6.47
C MET A 188 4.69 5.39 -6.96
N LYS A 189 5.56 4.65 -7.68
CA LYS A 189 5.33 3.32 -8.24
C LYS A 189 4.11 3.26 -9.16
N ASP A 190 3.86 4.37 -9.84
CA ASP A 190 2.77 4.52 -10.78
C ASP A 190 3.18 4.12 -12.21
N VAL A 191 2.23 4.09 -13.13
CA VAL A 191 2.46 3.60 -14.49
C VAL A 191 3.43 4.46 -15.28
N VAL A 192 3.49 5.77 -15.01
CA VAL A 192 4.28 6.74 -15.78
C VAL A 192 5.67 6.97 -15.16
N GLY A 193 5.85 6.57 -13.90
CA GLY A 193 7.09 6.73 -13.14
C GLY A 193 7.21 8.09 -12.45
N HIS A 194 6.10 8.65 -11.96
CA HIS A 194 6.16 9.82 -11.10
C HIS A 194 6.92 9.50 -9.81
N GLY A 195 7.66 10.48 -9.34
CA GLY A 195 8.30 10.47 -8.04
C GLY A 195 8.05 11.78 -7.32
N ARG A 196 8.37 11.79 -6.04
CA ARG A 196 8.31 12.98 -5.19
C ARG A 196 9.65 13.21 -4.54
N LEU A 197 10.15 14.45 -4.65
CA LEU A 197 11.33 14.91 -3.93
C LEU A 197 10.87 15.87 -2.83
N GLU A 198 11.11 15.50 -1.58
CA GLU A 198 10.77 16.30 -0.42
C GLU A 198 12.04 16.79 0.27
N LYS A 199 12.01 18.06 0.70
CA LYS A 199 13.08 18.67 1.48
C LYS A 199 12.60 18.83 2.92
N TRP A 200 13.42 18.42 3.87
CA TRP A 200 13.10 18.42 5.28
C TRP A 200 14.22 19.08 6.09
N ALA A 201 13.84 19.75 7.17
CA ALA A 201 14.74 20.17 8.23
C ALA A 201 14.55 19.27 9.45
N ALA A 202 15.66 18.88 10.08
CA ALA A 202 15.63 18.24 11.39
C ALA A 202 15.77 19.30 12.49
N GLY A 203 14.96 19.17 13.54
CA GLY A 203 15.06 20.00 14.73
C GLY A 203 14.71 19.24 16.01
N PRO A 204 14.78 19.89 17.18
CA PRO A 204 14.49 19.24 18.47
C PRO A 204 13.07 18.67 18.57
N ALA A 205 12.13 19.26 17.81
CA ALA A 205 10.74 18.80 17.75
C ALA A 205 10.49 17.71 16.69
N GLY A 206 11.54 17.24 15.99
CA GLY A 206 11.45 16.23 14.93
C GLY A 206 11.68 16.81 13.54
N LEU A 207 10.99 16.23 12.56
CA LEU A 207 11.15 16.55 11.13
C LEU A 207 10.09 17.57 10.67
N GLN A 208 10.54 18.64 10.03
CA GLN A 208 9.67 19.64 9.40
C GLN A 208 9.86 19.63 7.89
N LYS A 209 8.77 19.42 7.14
CA LYS A 209 8.79 19.50 5.68
C LYS A 209 8.91 20.95 5.23
N LEU A 210 9.92 21.23 4.41
CA LEU A 210 10.20 22.55 3.83
C LEU A 210 9.57 22.70 2.45
N SER A 211 9.70 21.69 1.59
CA SER A 211 9.12 21.69 0.24
C SER A 211 8.83 20.28 -0.25
N SER A 212 8.03 20.19 -1.30
CA SER A 212 7.68 18.95 -1.99
C SER A 212 7.50 19.26 -3.47
N GLU A 213 8.22 18.56 -4.34
CA GLU A 213 8.15 18.73 -5.79
C GLU A 213 7.95 17.37 -6.49
N ASN A 214 7.18 17.38 -7.59
CA ASN A 214 6.99 16.19 -8.42
C ASN A 214 8.17 16.08 -9.38
N VAL A 215 8.72 14.88 -9.51
CA VAL A 215 9.88 14.55 -10.35
C VAL A 215 9.61 13.26 -11.12
N TRP A 216 10.48 12.91 -12.07
CA TRP A 216 10.46 11.59 -12.70
C TRP A 216 11.41 10.66 -11.95
N ALA A 217 10.90 9.57 -11.38
CA ALA A 217 11.71 8.62 -10.62
C ALA A 217 12.86 8.04 -11.45
N SER A 218 12.60 7.81 -12.75
CA SER A 218 13.59 7.32 -13.73
C SER A 218 14.23 8.42 -14.58
N GLY A 219 14.03 9.70 -14.25
CA GLY A 219 14.55 10.85 -15.00
C GLY A 219 13.78 11.21 -16.28
N ALA A 220 12.83 10.37 -16.72
CA ALA A 220 11.91 10.64 -17.82
C ALA A 220 10.61 9.82 -17.64
N PRO A 221 9.48 10.26 -18.23
CA PRO A 221 8.22 9.52 -18.16
C PRO A 221 8.26 8.22 -18.98
N ILE A 222 7.56 7.20 -18.49
CA ILE A 222 7.34 5.92 -19.17
C ILE A 222 5.89 5.88 -19.66
N TRP A 223 5.66 6.34 -20.88
CA TRP A 223 4.29 6.45 -21.39
C TRP A 223 3.59 5.08 -21.53
N PRO A 224 2.31 4.98 -21.13
CA PRO A 224 1.54 3.75 -21.17
C PRO A 224 1.36 3.23 -22.60
N LYS A 225 1.50 1.92 -22.80
CA LYS A 225 1.42 1.27 -24.12
C LYS A 225 0.11 0.53 -24.38
N SER A 226 -0.69 0.31 -23.34
CA SER A 226 -1.94 -0.47 -23.41
C SER A 226 -3.16 0.40 -23.06
N PRO A 227 -4.35 0.05 -23.56
CA PRO A 227 -5.62 0.68 -23.18
C PRO A 227 -5.81 0.86 -21.68
N ILE A 228 -5.54 -0.22 -20.93
CA ILE A 228 -5.74 -0.27 -19.48
C ILE A 228 -4.73 0.63 -18.75
N ASN A 229 -3.46 0.59 -19.14
CA ASN A 229 -2.43 1.41 -18.52
C ASN A 229 -2.63 2.90 -18.84
N THR A 230 -3.20 3.25 -19.99
CA THR A 230 -3.56 4.63 -20.31
C THR A 230 -4.62 5.18 -19.35
N VAL A 231 -5.62 4.38 -19.00
CA VAL A 231 -6.66 4.78 -18.04
C VAL A 231 -6.08 4.86 -16.62
N ILE A 232 -5.26 3.89 -16.23
CA ILE A 232 -4.60 3.91 -14.91
C ILE A 232 -3.71 5.13 -14.79
N ALA A 233 -2.85 5.42 -15.78
CA ALA A 233 -1.98 6.59 -15.79
C ALA A 233 -2.76 7.91 -15.68
N ALA A 234 -3.90 8.04 -16.37
CA ALA A 234 -4.74 9.23 -16.27
C ALA A 234 -5.30 9.42 -14.85
N VAL A 235 -5.73 8.33 -14.20
CA VAL A 235 -6.23 8.37 -12.83
C VAL A 235 -5.10 8.66 -11.84
N GLU A 236 -3.94 8.01 -11.98
CA GLU A 236 -2.76 8.24 -11.14
C GLU A 236 -2.27 9.68 -11.23
N ALA A 237 -2.21 10.26 -12.43
CA ALA A 237 -1.91 11.68 -12.62
C ALA A 237 -2.92 12.58 -11.90
N ALA A 238 -4.23 12.27 -11.97
CA ALA A 238 -5.26 13.01 -11.23
C ALA A 238 -5.10 12.88 -9.70
N LEU A 239 -4.77 11.68 -9.19
CA LEU A 239 -4.48 11.43 -7.78
C LEU A 239 -3.24 12.19 -7.30
N ALA A 240 -2.26 12.38 -8.18
CA ALA A 240 -1.06 13.19 -7.93
C ALA A 240 -1.29 14.71 -8.02
N GLY A 241 -2.51 15.15 -8.40
CA GLY A 241 -2.85 16.55 -8.64
C GLY A 241 -2.32 17.11 -9.96
N LEU A 242 -1.86 16.25 -10.87
CA LEU A 242 -1.32 16.58 -12.19
C LEU A 242 -2.43 16.60 -13.23
N PHE A 243 -3.40 17.52 -13.07
CA PHE A 243 -4.61 17.53 -13.90
C PHE A 243 -4.36 17.79 -15.38
N ASP A 244 -3.43 18.68 -15.72
CA ASP A 244 -3.05 18.94 -17.13
C ASP A 244 -2.53 17.67 -17.81
N GLU A 245 -1.77 16.85 -17.07
CA GLU A 245 -1.30 15.55 -17.55
C GLU A 245 -2.46 14.56 -17.69
N ALA A 246 -3.33 14.46 -16.68
CA ALA A 246 -4.49 13.58 -16.67
C ALA A 246 -5.43 13.88 -17.86
N GLU A 247 -5.67 15.16 -18.16
CA GLU A 247 -6.47 15.61 -19.30
C GLU A 247 -5.82 15.31 -20.65
N GLY A 248 -4.49 15.26 -20.72
CA GLY A 248 -3.74 14.93 -21.92
C GLY A 248 -4.09 13.55 -22.51
N TYR A 249 -4.52 12.61 -21.65
CA TYR A 249 -4.96 11.26 -22.04
C TYR A 249 -6.36 11.22 -22.69
N PHE A 250 -7.17 12.29 -22.56
CA PHE A 250 -8.50 12.35 -23.13
C PHE A 250 -8.48 12.82 -24.58
N VAL A 251 -9.50 12.40 -25.34
CA VAL A 251 -9.80 13.02 -26.63
C VAL A 251 -10.06 14.53 -26.45
N PRO A 252 -9.72 15.39 -27.44
CA PRO A 252 -9.80 16.84 -27.28
C PRO A 252 -11.14 17.38 -26.77
N ALA A 253 -12.25 16.75 -27.19
CA ALA A 253 -13.60 17.15 -26.78
C ALA A 253 -13.92 16.95 -25.29
N LEU A 254 -13.10 16.17 -24.56
CA LEU A 254 -13.35 15.82 -23.16
C LEU A 254 -12.35 16.41 -22.17
N ARG A 255 -11.30 17.11 -22.62
CA ARG A 255 -10.24 17.61 -21.75
C ARG A 255 -10.79 18.56 -20.67
N GLU A 256 -11.54 19.57 -21.09
CA GLU A 256 -12.12 20.59 -20.19
C GLU A 256 -13.32 20.08 -19.34
N THR A 257 -13.79 18.85 -19.59
CA THR A 257 -14.91 18.24 -18.86
C THR A 257 -14.51 16.94 -18.18
N SER A 258 -13.20 16.73 -18.00
CA SER A 258 -12.66 15.50 -17.44
C SER A 258 -13.30 15.21 -16.08
N PRO A 259 -13.96 14.06 -15.91
CA PRO A 259 -14.59 13.70 -14.64
C PRO A 259 -13.55 13.24 -13.60
N LEU A 260 -12.25 13.27 -13.93
CA LEU A 260 -11.17 12.81 -13.04
C LEU A 260 -10.88 13.77 -11.90
N ASN A 261 -11.33 15.03 -11.99
CA ASN A 261 -11.20 16.00 -10.90
C ASN A 261 -11.84 15.51 -9.59
N ALA A 262 -12.89 14.70 -9.65
CA ALA A 262 -13.58 14.15 -8.49
C ALA A 262 -12.99 12.81 -7.99
N VAL A 263 -12.03 12.22 -8.71
CA VAL A 263 -11.55 10.86 -8.40
C VAL A 263 -10.67 10.83 -7.14
N GLY A 264 -9.94 11.91 -6.86
CA GLY A 264 -9.13 12.05 -5.64
C GLY A 264 -9.93 11.96 -4.34
N ASP A 265 -11.20 12.35 -4.36
CA ASP A 265 -12.09 12.24 -3.19
C ASP A 265 -12.70 10.84 -3.02
N ILE A 266 -12.58 9.98 -4.04
CA ILE A 266 -13.32 8.71 -4.13
C ILE A 266 -12.40 7.49 -3.96
N CYS A 267 -11.11 7.60 -4.31
CA CYS A 267 -10.19 6.47 -4.25
C CYS A 267 -8.76 6.87 -3.86
N ALA A 268 -8.05 5.92 -3.26
CA ALA A 268 -6.64 6.01 -2.91
C ALA A 268 -5.72 5.43 -4.00
N LEU A 269 -6.20 4.50 -4.83
CA LEU A 269 -5.42 3.83 -5.86
C LEU A 269 -6.29 3.39 -7.04
N CYS A 270 -5.70 3.33 -8.24
CA CYS A 270 -6.29 2.72 -9.42
C CYS A 270 -5.49 1.48 -9.83
N LEU A 271 -6.16 0.37 -10.16
CA LEU A 271 -5.51 -0.90 -10.48
C LEU A 271 -6.27 -1.70 -11.54
N PRO A 272 -5.60 -2.65 -12.23
CA PRO A 272 -6.29 -3.58 -13.11
C PRO A 272 -7.34 -4.41 -12.37
N MET A 273 -8.45 -4.73 -13.05
CA MET A 273 -9.45 -5.64 -12.51
C MET A 273 -8.89 -7.07 -12.46
N LYS A 274 -8.85 -7.68 -11.27
CA LYS A 274 -8.45 -9.08 -11.08
C LYS A 274 -9.55 -10.08 -11.46
N TYR A 275 -10.80 -9.73 -11.16
CA TYR A 275 -11.98 -10.55 -11.44
C TYR A 275 -12.84 -9.88 -12.52
N ALA A 276 -13.23 -10.64 -13.54
CA ALA A 276 -14.09 -10.13 -14.60
C ALA A 276 -15.51 -9.84 -14.09
N LEU A 277 -16.08 -8.71 -14.52
CA LEU A 277 -17.47 -8.38 -14.26
C LEU A 277 -18.41 -9.21 -15.15
N PRO A 278 -19.65 -9.50 -14.68
CA PRO A 278 -20.64 -10.22 -15.49
C PRO A 278 -21.00 -9.52 -16.80
N ASP A 279 -20.93 -8.19 -16.86
CA ASP A 279 -21.29 -7.39 -18.03
C ASP A 279 -20.14 -7.25 -19.06
N THR A 280 -18.95 -7.75 -18.73
CA THR A 280 -17.74 -7.76 -19.58
C THR A 280 -17.25 -6.40 -20.07
N ARG A 281 -17.85 -5.29 -19.58
CA ARG A 281 -17.45 -3.94 -19.97
C ARG A 281 -16.01 -3.68 -19.48
N PRO A 282 -15.12 -3.12 -20.33
CA PRO A 282 -13.78 -2.75 -19.90
C PRO A 282 -13.83 -1.78 -18.71
N CYS A 283 -13.11 -2.13 -17.65
CA CYS A 283 -13.02 -1.30 -16.46
C CYS A 283 -11.68 -1.51 -15.75
N VAL A 284 -11.31 -0.50 -14.97
CA VAL A 284 -10.25 -0.56 -13.95
C VAL A 284 -10.91 -0.50 -12.56
N GLY A 285 -10.19 -0.92 -11.54
CA GLY A 285 -10.63 -0.87 -10.16
C GLY A 285 -10.14 0.39 -9.45
N LEU A 286 -11.06 1.14 -8.86
CA LEU A 286 -10.75 2.24 -7.94
C LEU A 286 -10.83 1.74 -6.50
N LEU A 287 -9.70 1.72 -5.81
CA LEU A 287 -9.59 1.27 -4.43
C LEU A 287 -9.89 2.41 -3.46
N SER A 288 -10.85 2.18 -2.57
CA SER A 288 -11.15 3.05 -1.43
C SER A 288 -10.81 2.31 -0.14
N VAL A 289 -9.99 2.92 0.72
CA VAL A 289 -9.65 2.35 2.03
C VAL A 289 -10.74 2.75 3.02
N GLU A 290 -11.42 1.77 3.59
CA GLU A 290 -12.50 1.99 4.57
C GLU A 290 -11.96 1.92 6.00
N ASN A 291 -10.94 1.07 6.22
CA ASN A 291 -10.12 1.03 7.44
C ASN A 291 -8.76 0.34 7.16
N GLU A 292 -7.89 0.25 8.18
CA GLU A 292 -6.54 -0.33 8.08
C GLU A 292 -6.48 -1.77 7.55
N ARG A 293 -7.60 -2.52 7.61
CA ARG A 293 -7.67 -3.95 7.26
C ARG A 293 -8.61 -4.22 6.10
N PHE A 294 -9.33 -3.21 5.61
CA PHE A 294 -10.38 -3.39 4.61
C PHE A 294 -10.41 -2.26 3.60
N ALA A 295 -10.34 -2.63 2.32
CA ALA A 295 -10.56 -1.74 1.20
C ALA A 295 -11.66 -2.29 0.28
N ARG A 296 -12.22 -1.41 -0.54
CA ARG A 296 -13.27 -1.72 -1.51
C ARG A 296 -12.88 -1.21 -2.88
N ILE A 297 -13.06 -2.06 -3.88
CA ILE A 297 -12.89 -1.72 -5.29
C ILE A 297 -14.23 -1.34 -5.91
N LYS A 298 -14.28 -0.17 -6.55
CA LYS A 298 -15.38 0.25 -7.43
C LYS A 298 -14.92 0.19 -8.89
N PRO A 299 -15.74 -0.32 -9.82
CA PRO A 299 -15.36 -0.32 -11.22
C PRO A 299 -15.43 1.10 -11.79
N LEU A 300 -14.43 1.45 -12.58
CA LEU A 300 -14.40 2.63 -13.43
C LEU A 300 -14.39 2.14 -14.87
N TYR A 301 -15.55 2.24 -15.51
CA TYR A 301 -15.75 1.82 -16.89
C TYR A 301 -15.10 2.81 -17.82
N TYR A 302 -14.53 2.30 -18.92
CA TYR A 302 -13.86 3.14 -19.89
C TYR A 302 -14.09 2.69 -21.32
N LYS A 303 -13.91 3.65 -22.24
CA LYS A 303 -13.72 3.39 -23.67
C LYS A 303 -12.50 4.16 -24.14
N VAL A 304 -11.60 3.46 -24.83
CA VAL A 304 -10.44 4.09 -25.48
C VAL A 304 -10.47 3.86 -26.98
N ARG A 305 -9.78 4.73 -27.70
CA ARG A 305 -9.49 4.55 -29.13
C ARG A 305 -7.99 4.66 -29.42
N PRO A 306 -7.51 4.02 -30.50
CA PRO A 306 -6.22 4.38 -31.08
C PRO A 306 -6.28 5.81 -31.62
N GLY A 307 -5.20 6.57 -31.44
CA GLY A 307 -5.11 7.94 -31.95
C GLY A 307 -4.10 8.79 -31.19
N GLY A 308 -3.04 8.13 -30.69
CA GLY A 308 -2.17 8.58 -29.61
C GLY A 308 -1.72 10.03 -29.59
N THR A 309 -1.38 10.47 -28.38
CA THR A 309 -0.72 11.75 -28.11
C THR A 309 0.76 11.51 -27.85
N GLU A 310 1.49 12.56 -27.44
CA GLU A 310 2.83 12.42 -26.90
C GLU A 310 2.89 11.49 -25.67
N GLN A 311 1.75 11.27 -24.99
CA GLN A 311 1.62 10.43 -23.80
C GLN A 311 1.24 8.97 -24.08
N GLY A 312 1.29 8.54 -25.34
CA GLY A 312 1.10 7.14 -25.73
C GLY A 312 0.05 6.93 -26.82
N PRO A 313 -0.14 5.67 -27.28
CA PRO A 313 -0.88 5.37 -28.51
C PRO A 313 -2.42 5.41 -28.37
N TRP A 314 -2.95 5.57 -27.15
CA TRP A 314 -4.38 5.47 -26.83
C TRP A 314 -4.92 6.79 -26.27
N GLN A 315 -6.21 7.05 -26.55
CA GLN A 315 -6.96 8.19 -26.00
C GLN A 315 -8.25 7.70 -25.34
N ILE A 316 -8.62 8.31 -24.21
CA ILE A 316 -9.85 8.04 -23.48
C ILE A 316 -11.00 8.81 -24.14
N GLU A 317 -12.00 8.06 -24.64
CA GLU A 317 -13.23 8.61 -25.24
C GLU A 317 -14.39 8.70 -24.25
N HIS A 318 -14.33 7.91 -23.18
CA HIS A 318 -15.39 7.85 -22.18
C HIS A 318 -14.86 7.21 -20.91
N ILE A 319 -15.32 7.72 -19.77
CA ILE A 319 -15.07 7.15 -18.45
C ILE A 319 -16.32 7.36 -17.58
N SER A 320 -16.70 6.36 -16.79
CA SER A 320 -17.92 6.37 -15.98
C SER A 320 -17.79 5.48 -14.75
N LEU A 321 -18.42 5.89 -13.64
CA LEU A 321 -18.60 5.06 -12.43
C LEU A 321 -19.87 4.18 -12.49
N GLU A 322 -20.69 4.33 -13.54
CA GLU A 322 -21.95 3.61 -13.82
C GLU A 322 -21.90 2.84 -15.15
#